data_AF-A0A2N3G0D3-F1
#
_entry.id   AF-A0A2N3G0D3-F1
#
_cell.length_a   1.000
_cell.length_b   1.000
_cell.length_c   1.000
_cell.angle_alpha   90.00
_cell.angle_beta   90.00
_cell.angle_gamma   90.00
#
_symmetry.space_group_name_H-M   'P 1'
#
loop_
_entity.id
_entity.type
_entity.pdbx_description
1 polymer ?
#
loop_
_entity_poly.entity_id
_entity_poly.type
_entity_poly.pdbx_seq_one_letter_code
_entity_poly.pdbx_strand_id
1 'polypeptide(L)'
;MTKMTRVKQALLELGLEDFIPLAEAVFDPEVLAEIRKGRPVDTISLALVDLLRNELIQVWTGHWQDEPTLVGREIAESLLLDEDRYSFDTEVDGRERVYYVNVKNIRG
;
A
#
# COMPACT_ATOMS: atom_id res chain seq x y z
N MET A 1 1.59 6.62 20.34
CA MET A 1 1.73 7.47 19.14
C MET A 1 2.85 6.89 18.29
N THR A 2 2.54 6.29 17.15
CA THR A 2 3.62 5.81 16.26
C THR A 2 4.34 7.00 15.64
N LYS A 3 5.67 6.93 15.58
CA LYS A 3 6.50 7.96 14.94
C LYS A 3 6.22 7.99 13.44
N MET A 4 5.79 9.15 12.93
CA MET A 4 5.74 9.41 11.50
C MET A 4 7.17 9.40 10.95
N THR A 5 7.40 8.59 9.92
CA THR A 5 8.70 8.46 9.24
C THR A 5 8.58 9.03 7.84
N ARG A 6 9.70 9.32 7.18
CA ARG A 6 9.68 9.87 5.82
C ARG A 6 9.07 8.89 4.82
N VAL A 7 9.36 7.59 4.91
CA VAL A 7 8.71 6.55 4.09
C VAL A 7 7.20 6.56 4.28
N LYS A 8 6.71 6.64 5.53
CA LYS A 8 5.26 6.72 5.80
C LYS A 8 4.63 7.99 5.23
N GLN A 9 5.35 9.11 5.27
CA GLN A 9 4.87 10.36 4.70
C GLN A 9 4.78 10.25 3.17
N ALA A 10 5.83 9.76 2.50
CA ALA A 10 5.84 9.57 1.06
C ALA A 10 4.71 8.61 0.61
N LEU A 11 4.50 7.49 1.32
CA LEU A 11 3.39 6.59 1.03
C LEU A 11 2.02 7.26 1.18
N LEU A 12 1.84 8.09 2.21
CA LEU A 12 0.60 8.84 2.39
C LEU A 12 0.39 9.90 1.31
N GLU A 13 1.44 10.56 0.86
CA GLU A 13 1.41 11.54 -0.23
C GLU A 13 1.04 10.86 -1.55
N LEU A 14 1.68 9.74 -1.89
CA LEU A 14 1.33 8.92 -3.05
C LEU A 14 -0.13 8.45 -3.00
N GLY A 15 -0.61 8.00 -1.83
CA GLY A 15 -2.00 7.58 -1.64
C GLY A 15 -3.04 8.70 -1.69
N LEU A 16 -2.64 9.98 -1.86
CA LEU A 16 -3.58 11.07 -2.15
C LEU A 16 -3.95 11.17 -3.62
N GLU A 17 -3.21 10.52 -4.52
CA GLU A 17 -3.46 10.62 -5.95
C GLU A 17 -4.65 9.76 -6.38
N ASP A 18 -4.63 8.46 -6.03
CA ASP A 18 -5.67 7.49 -6.37
C ASP A 18 -5.55 6.23 -5.48
N PHE A 19 -6.23 5.14 -5.86
CA PHE A 19 -5.94 3.78 -5.43
C PHE A 19 -4.58 3.32 -5.96
N ILE A 20 -3.59 3.26 -5.08
CA ILE A 20 -2.22 2.91 -5.45
C ILE A 20 -2.01 1.41 -5.31
N PRO A 21 -1.69 0.68 -6.40
CA PRO A 21 -1.30 -0.73 -6.32
C PRO A 21 -0.04 -0.90 -5.46
N LEU A 22 0.02 -1.98 -4.67
CA LEU A 22 1.20 -2.26 -3.84
C LEU A 22 2.50 -2.36 -4.65
N ALA A 23 2.43 -2.95 -5.85
CA ALA A 23 3.55 -3.01 -6.77
C ALA A 23 4.05 -1.60 -7.14
N GLU A 24 3.17 -0.63 -7.39
CA GLU A 24 3.60 0.72 -7.76
C GLU A 24 4.34 1.42 -6.62
N ALA A 25 3.90 1.25 -5.37
CA ALA A 25 4.58 1.84 -4.22
C ALA A 25 6.04 1.37 -4.02
N VAL A 26 6.40 0.17 -4.46
CA VAL A 26 7.79 -0.32 -4.38
C VAL A 26 8.66 0.16 -5.55
N PHE A 27 8.07 0.69 -6.61
CA PHE A 27 8.79 1.28 -7.74
C PHE A 27 8.71 2.82 -7.77
N ASP A 28 7.94 3.43 -6.88
CA ASP A 28 7.82 4.87 -6.78
C ASP A 28 9.17 5.53 -6.37
N PRO A 29 9.70 6.47 -7.18
CA PRO A 29 10.98 7.10 -6.90
C PRO A 29 11.04 7.87 -5.57
N GLU A 30 9.95 8.52 -5.16
CA GLU A 30 9.89 9.33 -3.93
C GLU A 30 9.87 8.43 -2.69
N VAL A 31 9.11 7.33 -2.74
CA VAL A 31 9.12 6.31 -1.69
C VAL A 31 10.49 5.65 -1.59
N LEU A 32 11.08 5.25 -2.72
CA LEU A 32 12.40 4.59 -2.75
C LEU A 32 13.54 5.49 -2.26
N ALA A 33 13.49 6.80 -2.55
CA ALA A 33 14.49 7.76 -2.07
C ALA A 33 14.58 7.81 -0.54
N GLU A 34 13.50 7.48 0.17
CA GLU A 34 13.47 7.48 1.64
C GLU A 34 13.96 6.15 2.27
N ILE A 35 14.18 5.11 1.45
CA ILE A 35 14.65 3.79 1.91
C ILE A 35 16.18 3.71 1.75
N ARG A 36 16.90 4.05 2.81
CA ARG A 36 18.38 4.10 2.79
C ARG A 36 19.07 2.73 2.87
N LYS A 37 18.43 1.74 3.50
CA LYS A 37 18.97 0.40 3.76
C LYS A 37 17.82 -0.60 3.90
N GLY A 38 18.04 -1.86 3.52
CA GLY A 38 17.08 -2.96 3.66
C GLY A 38 16.39 -3.31 2.35
N ARG A 39 15.47 -4.28 2.40
CA ARG A 39 14.61 -4.63 1.27
C ARG A 39 13.47 -3.60 1.19
N PRO A 40 13.23 -2.95 0.02
CA PRO A 40 12.16 -1.99 -0.13
C PRO A 40 10.78 -2.55 0.24
N VAL A 41 10.48 -3.76 -0.22
CA VAL A 41 9.22 -4.46 0.06
C VAL A 41 8.96 -4.56 1.57
N ASP A 42 9.89 -5.10 2.36
CA ASP A 42 9.74 -5.23 3.82
C ASP A 42 9.48 -3.87 4.49
N THR A 43 10.20 -2.83 4.04
CA THR A 43 10.12 -1.49 4.63
C THR A 43 8.77 -0.85 4.34
N ILE A 44 8.30 -1.00 3.10
CA ILE A 44 7.01 -0.46 2.64
C ILE A 44 5.86 -1.25 3.26
N SER A 45 5.93 -2.57 3.27
CA SER A 45 4.94 -3.46 3.91
C SER A 45 4.71 -3.10 5.37
N LEU A 46 5.77 -3.02 6.17
CA LEU A 46 5.66 -2.65 7.58
C LEU A 46 5.17 -1.21 7.77
N ALA A 47 5.56 -0.28 6.88
CA ALA A 47 5.08 1.09 6.92
C ALA A 47 3.57 1.18 6.63
N LEU A 48 3.08 0.47 5.61
CA LEU A 48 1.67 0.41 5.26
C LEU A 48 0.84 -0.26 6.36
N VAL A 49 1.32 -1.35 6.97
CA VAL A 49 0.65 -1.99 8.12
C VAL A 49 0.51 -1.00 9.28
N ASP A 50 1.55 -0.25 9.60
CA ASP A 50 1.44 0.75 10.66
C ASP A 50 0.47 1.89 10.28
N LEU A 51 0.47 2.35 9.02
CA LEU A 51 -0.49 3.36 8.55
C LEU A 51 -1.93 2.85 8.64
N LEU A 52 -2.18 1.60 8.25
CA LEU A 52 -3.48 0.94 8.35
C LEU A 52 -3.92 0.84 9.81
N ARG A 53 -3.02 0.43 10.71
CA ARG A 53 -3.33 0.29 12.14
C ARG A 53 -3.68 1.63 12.81
N ASN A 54 -3.16 2.73 12.29
CA ASN A 54 -3.47 4.09 12.72
C ASN A 54 -4.62 4.73 11.92
N GLU A 55 -5.34 3.96 11.10
CA GLU A 55 -6.51 4.41 10.31
C GLU A 55 -6.21 5.58 9.36
N LEU A 56 -4.96 5.66 8.89
CA LEU A 56 -4.50 6.70 7.95
C LEU A 56 -4.66 6.28 6.48
N ILE A 57 -4.75 4.98 6.22
CA ILE A 57 -5.02 4.41 4.90
C ILE A 57 -6.17 3.40 4.98
N GLN A 58 -6.77 3.12 3.83
CA GLN A 58 -7.62 1.95 3.60
C GLN A 58 -6.98 1.05 2.55
N VAL A 59 -7.30 -0.24 2.60
CA VAL A 59 -6.82 -1.25 1.66
C VAL A 59 -8.00 -1.83 0.89
N TRP A 60 -7.80 -2.00 -0.41
CA TRP A 60 -8.82 -2.43 -1.35
C TRP A 60 -8.27 -3.54 -2.23
N THR A 61 -9.13 -4.41 -2.77
CA THR A 61 -8.73 -5.43 -3.75
C THR A 61 -9.62 -5.41 -4.98
N GLY A 62 -9.06 -5.77 -6.12
CA GLY A 62 -9.80 -5.87 -7.38
C GLY A 62 -8.90 -6.26 -8.54
N HIS A 63 -9.51 -6.58 -9.68
CA HIS A 63 -8.79 -6.74 -10.94
C HIS A 63 -8.69 -5.39 -11.66
N TRP A 64 -7.72 -5.24 -12.57
CA TRP A 64 -7.48 -3.99 -13.32
C TRP A 64 -8.72 -3.41 -14.02
N GLN A 65 -9.67 -4.25 -14.43
CA GLN A 65 -10.87 -3.84 -15.16
C GLN A 65 -12.07 -3.56 -14.25
N ASP A 66 -11.98 -3.90 -12.96
CA ASP A 66 -13.08 -3.86 -12.02
C ASP A 66 -12.89 -2.72 -11.01
N GLU A 67 -14.01 -2.22 -10.46
CA GLU A 67 -13.95 -1.31 -9.33
C GLU A 67 -13.47 -2.08 -8.09
N PRO A 68 -12.40 -1.64 -7.42
CA PRO A 68 -11.87 -2.36 -6.27
C PRO A 68 -12.84 -2.30 -5.09
N THR A 69 -12.81 -3.32 -4.24
CA THR A 69 -13.67 -3.47 -3.08
C THR A 69 -12.88 -3.28 -1.79
N LEU A 70 -13.49 -2.60 -0.81
CA LEU A 70 -12.86 -2.33 0.48
C LEU A 70 -12.65 -3.64 1.24
N VAL A 71 -11.44 -3.82 1.75
CA VAL A 71 -11.07 -5.00 2.53
C VAL A 71 -11.19 -4.71 4.03
N GLY A 72 -11.74 -5.68 4.78
CA GLY A 72 -11.77 -5.62 6.24
C GLY A 72 -10.36 -5.59 6.85
N ARG A 73 -10.18 -4.83 7.94
CA ARG A 73 -8.86 -4.54 8.54
C ARG A 73 -7.97 -5.76 8.77
N GLU A 74 -8.53 -6.86 9.26
CA GLU A 74 -7.76 -8.09 9.56
C GLU A 74 -7.19 -8.73 8.27
N ILE A 75 -8.00 -8.78 7.21
CA ILE A 75 -7.59 -9.30 5.90
C ILE A 75 -6.61 -8.32 5.26
N ALA A 76 -6.87 -7.02 5.35
CA ALA A 76 -6.01 -5.97 4.82
C ALA A 76 -4.59 -6.05 5.39
N GLU A 77 -4.43 -6.26 6.70
CA GLU A 77 -3.11 -6.42 7.31
C GLU A 77 -2.39 -7.66 6.77
N SER A 78 -3.08 -8.79 6.61
CA SER A 78 -2.51 -10.00 6.01
C SER A 78 -2.08 -9.79 4.56
N LEU A 79 -2.86 -9.04 3.78
CA LEU A 79 -2.54 -8.75 2.37
C LEU A 79 -1.32 -7.82 2.23
N LEU A 80 -1.19 -6.83 3.12
CA LEU A 80 -0.02 -5.94 3.13
C LEU A 80 1.27 -6.68 3.53
N LEU A 81 1.16 -7.77 4.30
CA LEU A 81 2.32 -8.58 4.71
C LEU A 81 2.70 -9.66 3.67
N ASP A 82 1.90 -9.86 2.63
CA ASP A 82 2.16 -10.83 1.56
C ASP A 82 3.12 -10.20 0.52
N GLU A 83 4.42 -10.53 0.62
CA GLU A 83 5.48 -10.00 -0.26
C GLU A 83 5.19 -10.26 -1.75
N ASP A 84 4.47 -11.35 -2.09
CA ASP A 84 4.13 -11.70 -3.48
C ASP A 84 3.24 -10.63 -4.13
N ARG A 85 2.45 -9.88 -3.34
CA ARG A 85 1.52 -8.84 -3.82
C ARG A 85 2.21 -7.56 -4.28
N TYR A 86 3.50 -7.42 -4.01
CA TYR A 86 4.32 -6.30 -4.44
C TYR A 86 4.92 -6.50 -5.85
N SER A 87 4.55 -7.58 -6.53
CA SER A 87 4.91 -7.82 -7.93
C SER A 87 3.80 -7.40 -8.89
N PHE A 88 4.17 -6.82 -10.03
CA PHE A 88 3.24 -6.60 -11.15
C PHE A 88 2.69 -7.91 -11.73
N ASP A 89 3.36 -9.03 -11.50
CA ASP A 89 2.94 -10.36 -11.98
C ASP A 89 1.79 -10.96 -11.16
N THR A 90 1.36 -10.32 -10.06
CA THR A 90 0.31 -10.85 -9.16
C THR A 90 -0.99 -11.24 -9.89
N GLU A 91 -1.40 -10.47 -10.91
CA GLU A 91 -2.59 -10.79 -11.70
C GLU A 91 -2.40 -11.93 -12.69
N VAL A 92 -1.16 -12.16 -13.13
CA VAL A 92 -0.84 -13.26 -14.04
C VAL A 92 -1.13 -14.61 -13.36
N ASP A 93 -1.03 -14.65 -12.04
CA ASP A 93 -1.38 -15.79 -11.19
C ASP A 93 -2.87 -15.88 -10.84
N GLY A 94 -3.71 -15.04 -11.45
CA GLY A 94 -5.17 -15.02 -11.25
C GLY A 94 -5.62 -14.44 -9.91
N ARG A 95 -4.74 -13.76 -9.18
CA ARG A 95 -5.07 -13.10 -7.91
C ARG A 95 -5.54 -11.67 -8.16
N GLU A 96 -6.46 -11.19 -7.33
CA GLU A 96 -6.81 -9.77 -7.27
C GLU A 96 -5.57 -8.93 -6.90
N ARG A 97 -5.45 -7.72 -7.47
CA ARG A 97 -4.47 -6.73 -7.01
C ARG A 97 -4.87 -6.21 -5.65
N VAL A 98 -3.86 -5.76 -4.91
CA VAL A 98 -4.05 -5.06 -3.63
C VAL A 98 -3.67 -3.61 -3.85
N TYR A 99 -4.55 -2.72 -3.40
CA TYR A 99 -4.40 -1.28 -3.48
C TYR A 99 -4.43 -0.71 -2.07
N TYR A 100 -3.75 0.42 -1.88
CA TYR A 100 -3.97 1.27 -0.72
C TYR A 100 -4.31 2.69 -1.15
N VAL A 101 -5.03 3.40 -0.29
CA VAL A 101 -5.41 4.79 -0.51
C VAL A 101 -5.38 5.55 0.81
N ASN A 102 -4.95 6.81 0.76
CA ASN A 102 -4.99 7.68 1.92
C ASN A 102 -6.45 8.01 2.26
N VAL A 103 -6.84 7.86 3.54
CA VAL A 103 -8.22 8.15 3.97
C VAL A 103 -8.61 9.61 3.68
N LYS A 104 -7.65 10.53 3.64
CA LYS A 104 -7.91 11.93 3.24
C LYS A 104 -8.36 12.07 1.80
N ASN A 105 -7.96 11.15 0.90
CA ASN A 105 -8.38 11.17 -0.50
C ASN A 105 -9.89 10.84 -0.63
N ILE A 106 -10.36 9.87 0.16
CA ILE A 106 -11.74 9.37 0.10
C ILE A 106 -12.74 10.34 0.77
N ARG A 107 -12.27 11.15 1.71
CA ARG A 107 -13.11 12.09 2.49
C ARG A 107 -13.15 13.50 1.90
N GLY A 108 -12.65 13.66 0.66
CA GLY A 108 -12.70 14.92 -0.10
C GLY A 108 -14.12 15.37 -0.43
#